data_AF-A0A514BSU6-F1
#
_entry.id   AF-A0A514BSU6-F1
#
_cell.length_a   1.000
_cell.length_b   1.000
_cell.length_c   1.000
_cell.angle_alpha   90.00
_cell.angle_beta   90.00
_cell.angle_gamma   90.00
#
_symmetry.space_group_name_H-M   'P 1'
#
loop_
_entity.id
_entity.type
_entity.pdbx_description
1 polymer ?
#
loop_
_entity_poly.entity_id
_entity_poly.type
_entity_poly.pdbx_seq_one_letter_code
_entity_poly.pdbx_strand_id
1 'polypeptide(L)'
;MRLLPPPPDICLYPNYEHSGLMRSLAVAMSALAPGHAAMAWAMSDLGAIDLPPGSPGPQDRGRLQAAAPLYFSSALEDAGLLSTAELIAGLFASGAIIQPLGPSATLINNFWRSRRERLDANERRAIFNRVIEMPYFDTLMARLCEAIVAQADGGDLRERVALEAAAGTLGEFLAQRVDPMAAIAARDIVDTINLALGFMRDRLLQTAFGVQSLWQLVAVAGQRQGQGAGMVQRYVDQGRAGQTVLLWLADNVTAQAPLLDPNDFELIGAAQRWLSGRIHASKAPSQVPVISTALPAAA
;
A
#
# COMPACT_ATOMS: atom_id res chain seq x y z
N MET A 1 -4.62 55.78 17.19
CA MET A 1 -4.87 54.43 16.60
C MET A 1 -3.96 53.43 17.29
N ARG A 2 -4.48 52.55 18.14
CA ARG A 2 -3.70 51.43 18.71
C ARG A 2 -3.72 50.31 17.66
N LEU A 3 -2.55 49.97 17.12
CA LEU A 3 -2.39 48.83 16.23
C LEU A 3 -2.69 47.56 17.02
N LEU A 4 -3.49 46.64 16.43
CA LEU A 4 -3.69 45.32 17.01
C LEU A 4 -2.34 44.59 17.12
N PRO A 5 -2.15 43.75 18.16
CA PRO A 5 -0.96 42.93 18.25
C PRO A 5 -0.89 41.97 17.05
N PRO A 6 0.32 41.64 16.57
CA PRO A 6 0.49 40.68 15.49
C PRO A 6 -0.12 39.33 15.90
N PRO A 7 -0.68 38.57 14.94
CA PRO A 7 -1.17 37.22 15.20
C PRO A 7 -0.03 36.36 15.78
N PRO A 8 -0.34 35.40 16.66
CA PRO A 8 0.66 34.52 17.24
C PRO A 8 1.41 33.77 16.13
N ASP A 9 2.72 33.64 16.29
CA ASP A 9 3.55 32.85 15.39
C ASP A 9 2.99 31.43 15.30
N ILE A 10 2.59 31.03 14.09
CA ILE A 10 2.17 29.66 13.81
C ILE A 10 3.43 28.80 13.90
N CYS A 11 3.57 28.09 15.01
CA CYS A 11 4.63 27.10 15.18
C CYS A 11 4.35 25.93 14.21
N LEU A 12 4.92 25.98 13.02
CA LEU A 12 4.89 24.87 12.07
C LEU A 12 5.77 23.76 12.66
N TYR A 13 5.15 22.72 13.21
CA TYR A 13 5.87 21.52 13.61
C TYR A 13 6.70 21.00 12.43
N PRO A 14 7.91 20.46 12.68
CA PRO A 14 8.69 19.86 11.61
C PRO A 14 7.89 18.73 10.97
N ASN A 15 7.45 18.94 9.74
CA ASN A 15 6.87 17.88 8.92
C ASN A 15 7.99 16.88 8.62
N TYR A 16 8.06 15.81 9.41
CA TYR A 16 8.93 14.69 9.07
C TYR A 16 8.48 14.14 7.71
N GLU A 17 9.36 14.21 6.71
CA GLU A 17 9.08 13.89 5.30
C GLU A 17 8.36 12.55 5.11
N HIS A 18 8.61 11.58 6.00
CA HIS A 18 8.05 10.23 5.92
C HIS A 18 6.98 9.93 6.98
N SER A 19 6.51 10.92 7.75
CA SER A 19 5.50 10.74 8.81
C SER A 19 4.22 10.08 8.30
N GLY A 20 3.72 10.53 7.15
CA GLY A 20 2.53 9.98 6.52
C GLY A 20 2.69 8.51 6.11
N LEU A 21 3.84 8.15 5.54
CA LEU A 21 4.16 6.78 5.16
C LEU A 21 4.25 5.88 6.39
N MET A 22 4.96 6.32 7.43
CA MET A 22 5.13 5.53 8.66
C MET A 22 3.81 5.33 9.40
N ARG A 23 2.92 6.33 9.39
CA ARG A 23 1.55 6.18 9.90
C ARG A 23 0.80 5.10 9.12
N SER A 24 0.81 5.15 7.79
CA SER A 24 0.16 4.15 6.93
C SER A 24 0.71 2.74 7.16
N LEU A 25 2.03 2.61 7.32
CA LEU A 25 2.65 1.32 7.66
C LEU A 25 2.22 0.81 9.04
N ALA A 26 2.24 1.68 10.06
CA ALA A 26 1.79 1.31 11.41
C ALA A 26 0.32 0.87 11.42
N VAL A 27 -0.53 1.58 10.67
CA VAL A 27 -1.93 1.22 10.45
C VAL A 27 -2.05 -0.14 9.76
N ALA A 28 -1.23 -0.42 8.73
CA ALA A 28 -1.23 -1.72 8.05
C ALA A 28 -0.86 -2.86 9.00
N MET A 29 0.18 -2.67 9.82
CA MET A 29 0.62 -3.65 10.81
C MET A 29 -0.45 -3.88 11.88
N SER A 30 -1.14 -2.83 12.32
CA SER A 30 -2.22 -2.93 13.30
C SER A 30 -3.46 -3.64 12.75
N ALA A 31 -3.83 -3.39 11.48
CA ALA A 31 -4.96 -4.05 10.84
C ALA A 31 -4.76 -5.57 10.68
N LEU A 32 -3.51 -6.02 10.56
CA LEU A 32 -3.17 -7.45 10.42
C LEU A 32 -2.97 -8.18 11.76
N ALA A 33 -2.85 -7.45 12.88
CA ALA A 33 -2.54 -8.05 14.18
C ALA A 33 -3.63 -9.04 14.69
N PRO A 34 -4.95 -8.76 14.57
CA PRO A 34 -5.98 -9.67 15.07
C PRO A 34 -6.00 -11.02 14.35
N GLY A 35 -5.87 -11.02 13.01
CA GLY A 35 -5.88 -12.25 12.22
C GLY A 35 -4.69 -13.17 12.53
N HIS A 36 -3.51 -12.58 12.79
CA HIS A 36 -2.34 -13.35 13.17
C HIS A 36 -2.47 -13.97 14.56
N ALA A 37 -2.98 -13.22 15.54
CA ALA A 37 -3.22 -13.74 16.88
C ALA A 37 -4.23 -14.90 16.86
N ALA A 38 -5.31 -14.77 16.09
CA ALA A 38 -6.30 -15.83 15.93
C ALA A 38 -5.70 -17.10 15.28
N MET A 39 -4.86 -16.95 14.26
CA MET A 39 -4.16 -18.07 13.62
C MET A 39 -3.16 -18.74 14.58
N ALA A 40 -2.36 -17.96 15.30
CA ALA A 40 -1.39 -18.48 16.27
C ALA A 40 -2.09 -19.27 17.39
N TRP A 41 -3.24 -18.75 17.88
CA TRP A 41 -4.10 -19.47 18.81
C TRP A 41 -4.63 -20.78 18.21
N ALA A 42 -5.19 -20.75 17.00
CA ALA A 42 -5.71 -21.94 16.33
C ALA A 42 -4.63 -23.02 16.07
N MET A 43 -3.39 -22.61 15.80
CA MET A 43 -2.25 -23.53 15.65
C MET A 43 -1.77 -24.10 16.99
N SER A 44 -1.94 -23.35 18.10
CA SER A 44 -1.58 -23.82 19.44
C SER A 44 -2.60 -24.80 20.03
N ASP A 45 -3.84 -24.77 19.54
CA ASP A 45 -4.98 -25.53 20.07
C ASP A 45 -5.34 -26.76 19.22
N LEU A 46 -4.34 -27.45 18.66
CA LEU A 46 -4.50 -28.67 17.85
C LEU A 46 -5.12 -29.88 18.62
N GLY A 47 -5.68 -29.68 19.80
CA GLY A 47 -6.40 -30.67 20.61
C GLY A 47 -7.81 -30.21 20.97
N ALA A 48 -8.80 -30.72 20.23
CA ALA A 48 -10.25 -30.52 20.39
C ALA A 48 -10.80 -29.20 19.80
N ILE A 49 -11.20 -29.26 18.52
CA ILE A 49 -11.93 -28.19 17.85
C ILE A 49 -13.39 -28.21 18.33
N ASP A 50 -13.73 -27.36 19.30
CA ASP A 50 -15.09 -26.86 19.49
C ASP A 50 -15.17 -25.51 18.75
N LEU A 51 -15.87 -25.48 17.61
CA LEU A 51 -16.03 -24.25 16.83
C LEU A 51 -16.96 -23.30 17.60
N PRO A 52 -16.51 -22.10 18.01
CA PRO A 52 -17.39 -21.14 18.68
C PRO A 52 -18.57 -20.75 17.77
N PRO A 53 -19.77 -20.50 18.32
CA PRO A 53 -20.92 -20.08 17.54
C PRO A 53 -20.66 -18.69 16.92
N GLY A 54 -20.50 -18.67 15.59
CA GLY A 54 -20.17 -17.47 14.82
C GLY A 54 -19.45 -17.82 13.53
N SER A 55 -20.05 -18.65 12.68
CA SER A 55 -19.48 -18.94 11.36
C SER A 55 -19.25 -17.63 10.61
N PRO A 56 -18.04 -17.37 10.07
CA PRO A 56 -17.73 -16.10 9.42
C PRO A 56 -18.75 -15.85 8.31
N GLY A 57 -19.51 -14.77 8.45
CA GLY A 57 -20.41 -14.33 7.39
C GLY A 57 -19.63 -14.04 6.10
N PRO A 58 -20.31 -14.01 4.95
CA PRO A 58 -19.69 -13.74 3.66
C PRO A 58 -18.94 -12.40 3.58
N GLN A 59 -19.13 -11.49 4.55
CA GLN A 59 -18.41 -10.21 4.70
C GLN A 59 -17.72 -10.13 6.07
N ASP A 60 -16.84 -11.09 6.35
CA ASP A 60 -16.04 -11.11 7.58
C ASP A 60 -15.11 -9.89 7.64
N ARG A 61 -15.31 -9.04 8.66
CA ARG A 61 -14.51 -7.85 8.96
C ARG A 61 -13.01 -8.14 8.95
N GLY A 62 -12.58 -9.28 9.49
CA GLY A 62 -11.16 -9.66 9.52
C GLY A 62 -10.56 -9.83 8.13
N ARG A 63 -11.33 -10.38 7.18
CA ARG A 63 -10.90 -10.55 5.78
C ARG A 63 -10.81 -9.21 5.07
N LEU A 64 -11.78 -8.33 5.30
CA LEU A 64 -11.79 -6.99 4.69
C LEU A 64 -10.69 -6.08 5.24
N GLN A 65 -10.35 -6.22 6.52
CA GLN A 65 -9.23 -5.49 7.12
C GLN A 65 -7.89 -5.81 6.46
N ALA A 66 -7.69 -7.04 5.95
CA ALA A 66 -6.46 -7.42 5.23
C ALA A 66 -6.39 -6.86 3.81
N ALA A 67 -7.51 -6.43 3.21
CA ALA A 67 -7.51 -5.82 1.87
C ALA A 67 -6.75 -4.49 1.85
N ALA A 68 -6.86 -3.68 2.90
CA ALA A 68 -6.21 -2.37 2.96
C ALA A 68 -4.67 -2.43 2.98
N PRO A 69 -4.01 -3.26 3.83
CA PRO A 69 -2.58 -3.52 3.75
C PRO A 69 -2.11 -4.07 2.41
N LEU A 70 -2.87 -4.97 1.79
CA LEU A 70 -2.53 -5.52 0.46
C LEU A 70 -2.57 -4.44 -0.63
N TYR A 71 -3.61 -3.59 -0.62
CA TYR A 71 -3.71 -2.47 -1.55
C TYR A 71 -2.56 -1.48 -1.36
N PHE A 72 -2.29 -1.07 -0.12
CA PHE A 72 -1.17 -0.19 0.19
C PHE A 72 0.17 -0.78 -0.28
N SER A 73 0.40 -2.06 0.00
CA SER A 73 1.63 -2.76 -0.40
C SER A 73 1.75 -2.88 -1.92
N SER A 74 0.66 -3.13 -2.63
CA SER A 74 0.66 -3.19 -4.10
C SER A 74 1.06 -1.84 -4.72
N ALA A 75 0.60 -0.73 -4.14
CA ALA A 75 0.97 0.60 -4.61
C ALA A 75 2.46 0.89 -4.34
N LEU A 76 3.02 0.43 -3.21
CA LEU A 76 4.46 0.54 -2.93
C LEU A 76 5.31 -0.37 -3.84
N GLU A 77 4.79 -1.54 -4.22
CA GLU A 77 5.42 -2.42 -5.22
C GLU A 77 5.45 -1.72 -6.58
N ASP A 78 4.35 -1.11 -7.00
CA ASP A 78 4.25 -0.36 -8.26
C ASP A 78 5.12 0.90 -8.26
N ALA A 79 5.29 1.53 -7.09
CA ALA A 79 6.26 2.60 -6.90
C ALA A 79 7.72 2.12 -7.00
N GLY A 80 7.97 0.81 -7.02
CA GLY A 80 9.30 0.22 -7.14
C GLY A 80 10.07 0.10 -5.83
N LEU A 81 9.41 0.26 -4.67
CA LEU A 81 10.07 0.30 -3.35
C LEU A 81 10.90 -0.97 -3.07
N LEU A 82 10.28 -2.14 -3.14
CA LEU A 82 10.96 -3.40 -2.83
C LEU A 82 12.01 -3.76 -3.87
N SER A 83 11.75 -3.49 -5.15
CA SER A 83 12.76 -3.71 -6.20
C SER A 83 14.02 -2.87 -5.99
N THR A 84 13.85 -1.62 -5.52
CA THR A 84 14.96 -0.73 -5.17
C THR A 84 15.69 -1.23 -3.94
N ALA A 85 14.96 -1.71 -2.93
CA ALA A 85 15.54 -2.31 -1.72
C ALA A 85 16.43 -3.52 -2.06
N GLU A 86 15.96 -4.42 -2.91
CA GLU A 86 16.72 -5.59 -3.41
C GLU A 86 17.99 -5.16 -4.17
N LEU A 87 17.88 -4.15 -5.03
CA LEU A 87 19.02 -3.62 -5.78
C LEU A 87 20.09 -3.05 -4.85
N ILE A 88 19.69 -2.23 -3.88
CA ILE A 88 20.62 -1.63 -2.91
C ILE A 88 21.27 -2.72 -2.07
N ALA A 89 20.50 -3.69 -1.57
CA ALA A 89 21.01 -4.78 -0.78
C ALA A 89 22.01 -5.64 -1.57
N GLY A 90 21.76 -5.88 -2.86
CA GLY A 90 22.69 -6.56 -3.75
C GLY A 90 23.97 -5.77 -3.98
N LEU A 91 23.88 -4.46 -4.23
CA LEU A 91 25.04 -3.58 -4.37
C LEU A 91 25.89 -3.57 -3.10
N PHE A 92 25.25 -3.48 -1.92
CA PHE A 92 25.93 -3.55 -0.64
C PHE A 92 26.64 -4.90 -0.44
N ALA A 93 25.95 -6.01 -0.69
CA ALA A 93 26.51 -7.35 -0.54
C ALA A 93 27.67 -7.64 -1.51
N SER A 94 27.66 -7.01 -2.69
CA SER A 94 28.74 -7.12 -3.67
C SER A 94 29.98 -6.28 -3.34
N GLY A 95 29.90 -5.40 -2.33
CA GLY A 95 30.94 -4.44 -2.00
C GLY A 95 30.97 -3.18 -2.87
N ALA A 96 29.96 -2.96 -3.72
CA ALA A 96 29.87 -1.75 -4.55
C ALA A 96 29.56 -0.49 -3.71
N ILE A 97 28.90 -0.66 -2.55
CA ILE A 97 28.69 0.41 -1.58
C ILE A 97 29.76 0.28 -0.50
N ILE A 98 30.77 1.14 -0.54
CA ILE A 98 31.92 1.14 0.38
C ILE A 98 31.78 2.12 1.55
N GLN A 99 30.72 2.93 1.57
CA GLN A 99 30.51 3.93 2.62
C GLN A 99 30.13 3.27 3.95
N PRO A 100 30.66 3.75 5.10
CA PRO A 100 30.24 3.24 6.41
C PRO A 100 28.79 3.66 6.71
N LEU A 101 27.87 2.70 6.68
CA LEU A 101 26.43 2.92 6.93
C LEU A 101 25.99 2.68 8.39
N GLY A 102 26.94 2.48 9.31
CA GLY A 102 26.64 2.27 10.73
C GLY A 102 25.63 1.14 10.97
N PRO A 103 24.60 1.34 11.82
CA PRO A 103 23.57 0.33 12.10
C PRO A 103 22.80 -0.16 10.88
N SER A 104 22.64 0.68 9.84
CA SER A 104 21.92 0.33 8.62
C SER A 104 22.60 -0.78 7.84
N ALA A 105 23.92 -0.93 7.97
CA ALA A 105 24.67 -2.05 7.38
C ALA A 105 24.12 -3.41 7.86
N THR A 106 23.77 -3.53 9.14
CA THR A 106 23.17 -4.75 9.70
C THR A 106 21.78 -4.99 9.12
N LEU A 107 20.97 -3.94 8.99
CA LEU A 107 19.63 -4.04 8.38
C LEU A 107 19.70 -4.52 6.93
N ILE A 108 20.60 -3.95 6.13
CA ILE A 108 20.80 -4.33 4.72
C ILE A 108 21.28 -5.78 4.62
N ASN A 109 22.26 -6.19 5.46
CA ASN A 109 22.77 -7.55 5.48
C ASN A 109 21.68 -8.56 5.86
N ASN A 110 20.87 -8.26 6.88
CA ASN A 110 19.76 -9.12 7.29
C ASN A 110 18.72 -9.25 6.18
N PHE A 111 18.34 -8.13 5.56
CA PHE A 111 17.40 -8.10 4.43
C PHE A 111 17.90 -8.94 3.23
N TRP A 112 19.19 -8.86 2.93
CA TRP A 112 19.82 -9.64 1.85
C TRP A 112 19.86 -11.14 2.17
N ARG A 113 20.17 -11.51 3.42
CA ARG A 113 20.27 -12.91 3.83
C ARG A 113 18.92 -13.63 3.82
N SER A 114 17.86 -12.96 4.27
CA SER A 114 16.50 -13.53 4.31
C SER A 114 15.79 -13.55 2.96
N ARG A 115 16.43 -13.11 1.86
CA ARG A 115 15.77 -12.96 0.55
C ARG A 115 15.17 -14.23 -0.03
N ARG A 116 15.64 -15.41 0.38
CA ARG A 116 15.13 -16.72 -0.06
C ARG A 116 13.97 -17.23 0.80
N GLU A 117 13.75 -16.61 1.96
CA GLU A 117 12.68 -16.93 2.90
C GLU A 117 11.47 -16.00 2.70
N ARG A 118 11.67 -14.86 2.03
CA ARG A 118 10.63 -13.88 1.70
C ARG A 118 9.97 -14.20 0.36
N LEU A 119 8.71 -13.80 0.23
CA LEU A 119 7.98 -13.82 -1.05
C LEU A 119 8.72 -13.02 -2.11
N ASP A 120 8.93 -13.61 -3.29
CA ASP A 120 9.56 -12.95 -4.42
C ASP A 120 8.60 -11.97 -5.14
N ALA A 121 9.11 -11.24 -6.13
CA ALA A 121 8.32 -10.24 -6.84
C ALA A 121 7.12 -10.83 -7.62
N ASN A 122 7.27 -12.05 -8.17
CA ASN A 122 6.21 -12.71 -8.92
C ASN A 122 5.12 -13.24 -7.98
N GLU A 123 5.51 -13.82 -6.85
CA GLU A 123 4.60 -14.32 -5.82
C GLU A 123 3.77 -13.17 -5.24
N ARG A 124 4.41 -12.06 -4.83
CA ARG A 124 3.70 -10.86 -4.36
C ARG A 124 2.73 -10.34 -5.41
N ARG A 125 3.17 -10.25 -6.68
CA ARG A 125 2.34 -9.78 -7.79
C ARG A 125 1.12 -10.67 -8.03
N ALA A 126 1.27 -11.98 -7.94
CA ALA A 126 0.18 -12.93 -8.07
C ALA A 126 -0.88 -12.73 -6.97
N ILE A 127 -0.43 -12.53 -5.72
CA ILE A 127 -1.32 -12.22 -4.58
C ILE A 127 -2.06 -10.90 -4.83
N PHE A 128 -1.35 -9.84 -5.22
CA PHE A 128 -1.98 -8.54 -5.50
C PHE A 128 -3.01 -8.64 -6.62
N ASN A 129 -2.68 -9.27 -7.75
CA ASN A 129 -3.58 -9.38 -8.89
C ASN A 129 -4.85 -10.20 -8.57
N ARG A 130 -4.75 -11.15 -7.64
CA ARG A 130 -5.90 -11.93 -7.18
C ARG A 130 -6.88 -11.09 -6.36
N VAL A 131 -6.38 -10.20 -5.50
CA VAL A 131 -7.20 -9.36 -4.62
C VAL A 131 -7.65 -8.08 -5.30
N ILE A 132 -6.77 -7.47 -6.09
CA ILE A 132 -6.89 -6.15 -6.70
C ILE A 132 -6.96 -6.35 -8.21
N GLU A 133 -8.08 -6.91 -8.66
CA GLU A 133 -8.28 -7.22 -10.07
C GLU A 133 -8.60 -5.94 -10.86
N MET A 134 -7.64 -5.46 -11.63
CA MET A 134 -7.80 -4.30 -12.51
C MET A 134 -8.45 -4.70 -13.85
N PRO A 135 -9.36 -3.88 -14.42
CA PRO A 135 -9.79 -2.56 -13.98
C PRO A 135 -11.01 -2.56 -13.02
N TYR A 136 -11.49 -3.75 -12.62
CA TYR A 136 -12.75 -3.87 -11.89
C TYR A 136 -12.67 -3.25 -10.49
N PHE A 137 -11.60 -3.52 -9.74
CA PHE A 137 -11.36 -2.89 -8.45
C PHE A 137 -11.35 -1.36 -8.54
N ASP A 138 -10.65 -0.79 -9.53
CA ASP A 138 -10.55 0.67 -9.69
C ASP A 138 -11.92 1.31 -9.96
N THR A 139 -12.79 0.63 -10.70
CA THR A 139 -14.17 1.10 -10.93
C THR A 139 -15.00 1.09 -9.64
N LEU A 140 -14.91 0.02 -8.85
CA LEU A 140 -15.66 -0.09 -7.59
C LEU A 140 -15.14 0.89 -6.52
N MET A 141 -13.82 1.01 -6.42
CA MET A 141 -13.17 1.96 -5.51
C MET A 141 -13.51 3.41 -5.86
N ALA A 142 -13.54 3.75 -7.15
CA ALA A 142 -13.98 5.07 -7.61
C ALA A 142 -15.41 5.38 -7.19
N ARG A 143 -16.35 4.44 -7.39
CA ARG A 143 -17.74 4.60 -6.96
C ARG A 143 -17.87 4.81 -5.46
N LEU A 144 -17.09 4.07 -4.66
CA LEU A 144 -17.08 4.26 -3.22
C LEU A 144 -16.56 5.66 -2.84
N CYS A 145 -15.42 6.08 -3.39
CA CYS A 145 -14.87 7.40 -3.12
C CYS A 145 -15.81 8.53 -3.57
N GLU A 146 -16.46 8.40 -4.73
CA GLU A 146 -17.47 9.35 -5.21
C GLU A 146 -18.65 9.46 -4.25
N ALA A 147 -19.16 8.32 -3.76
CA ALA A 147 -20.27 8.30 -2.80
C ALA A 147 -19.91 8.91 -1.44
N ILE A 148 -18.68 8.66 -0.96
CA ILE A 148 -18.14 9.29 0.26
C ILE A 148 -18.15 10.82 0.14
N VAL A 149 -17.61 11.33 -0.97
CA VAL A 149 -17.53 12.79 -1.20
C VAL A 149 -18.93 13.40 -1.37
N ALA A 150 -19.81 12.75 -2.14
CA ALA A 150 -21.17 13.22 -2.34
C ALA A 150 -21.97 13.31 -1.03
N GLN A 151 -21.83 12.32 -0.15
CA GLN A 151 -22.50 12.35 1.15
C GLN A 151 -21.95 13.47 2.06
N ALA A 152 -20.65 13.74 1.99
CA ALA A 152 -20.02 14.85 2.74
C ALA A 152 -20.48 16.24 2.25
N ASP A 153 -20.75 16.40 0.95
CA ASP A 153 -21.12 17.68 0.35
C ASP A 153 -22.59 18.09 0.62
N GLY A 154 -23.48 17.15 0.96
CA GLY A 154 -24.89 17.48 1.20
C GLY A 154 -25.82 16.31 1.45
N GLY A 155 -25.33 15.24 2.10
CA GLY A 155 -25.95 13.92 2.15
C GLY A 155 -27.47 13.88 2.36
N ASP A 156 -28.20 13.62 1.29
CA ASP A 156 -29.61 13.27 1.31
C ASP A 156 -29.80 11.73 1.29
N LEU A 157 -31.03 11.25 1.29
CA LEU A 157 -31.33 9.81 1.29
C LEU A 157 -30.71 9.08 0.09
N ARG A 158 -30.63 9.72 -1.07
CA ARG A 158 -30.02 9.20 -2.29
C ARG A 158 -28.52 8.98 -2.09
N GLU A 159 -27.78 9.93 -1.55
CA GLU A 159 -26.33 9.76 -1.32
C GLU A 159 -26.07 8.68 -0.27
N ARG A 160 -26.95 8.54 0.73
CA ARG A 160 -26.90 7.43 1.70
C ARG A 160 -27.07 6.07 1.05
N VAL A 161 -28.08 5.90 0.20
CA VAL A 161 -28.30 4.65 -0.54
C VAL A 161 -27.16 4.37 -1.52
N ALA A 162 -26.62 5.40 -2.17
CA ALA A 162 -25.49 5.26 -3.07
C ALA A 162 -24.22 4.81 -2.33
N LEU A 163 -23.94 5.37 -1.14
CA LEU A 163 -22.82 4.96 -0.31
C LEU A 163 -22.97 3.51 0.18
N GLU A 164 -24.15 3.14 0.64
CA GLU A 164 -24.46 1.76 1.05
C GLU A 164 -24.24 0.77 -0.11
N ALA A 165 -24.77 1.08 -1.29
CA ALA A 165 -24.61 0.22 -2.47
C ALA A 165 -23.14 0.10 -2.91
N ALA A 166 -22.39 1.20 -2.91
CA ALA A 166 -20.98 1.20 -3.28
C ALA A 166 -20.12 0.44 -2.26
N ALA A 167 -20.37 0.64 -0.96
CA ALA A 167 -19.70 -0.07 0.12
C ALA A 167 -20.01 -1.57 0.07
N GLY A 168 -21.28 -1.96 -0.08
CA GLY A 168 -21.69 -3.36 -0.20
C GLY A 168 -21.04 -4.04 -1.40
N THR A 169 -21.08 -3.42 -2.58
CA THR A 169 -20.50 -4.00 -3.80
C THR A 169 -18.99 -4.21 -3.71
N LEU A 170 -18.24 -3.20 -3.21
CA LEU A 170 -16.79 -3.33 -3.04
C LEU A 170 -16.44 -4.31 -1.92
N GLY A 171 -17.19 -4.28 -0.81
CA GLY A 171 -17.04 -5.20 0.31
C GLY A 171 -17.22 -6.65 -0.13
N GLU A 172 -18.28 -6.97 -0.86
CA GLU A 172 -18.50 -8.33 -1.41
C GLU A 172 -17.39 -8.76 -2.36
N PHE A 173 -16.97 -7.86 -3.27
CA PHE A 173 -15.89 -8.12 -4.21
C PHE A 173 -14.58 -8.52 -3.48
N LEU A 174 -14.23 -7.77 -2.44
CA LEU A 174 -13.02 -8.00 -1.65
C LEU A 174 -13.14 -9.25 -0.77
N ALA A 175 -14.27 -9.47 -0.13
CA ALA A 175 -14.48 -10.61 0.75
C ALA A 175 -14.39 -11.95 0.02
N GLN A 176 -14.74 -11.99 -1.26
CA GLN A 176 -14.58 -13.17 -2.12
C GLN A 176 -13.12 -13.45 -2.52
N ARG A 177 -12.25 -12.44 -2.47
CA ARG A 177 -10.88 -12.53 -3.00
C ARG A 177 -9.80 -12.54 -1.92
N VAL A 178 -10.06 -11.95 -0.76
CA VAL A 178 -9.17 -12.02 0.39
C VAL A 178 -9.42 -13.32 1.15
N ASP A 179 -8.68 -14.36 0.75
CA ASP A 179 -8.64 -15.62 1.46
C ASP A 179 -7.63 -15.59 2.63
N PRO A 180 -7.63 -16.60 3.51
CA PRO A 180 -6.67 -16.65 4.63
C PRO A 180 -5.20 -16.62 4.20
N MET A 181 -4.86 -17.18 3.03
CA MET A 181 -3.48 -17.15 2.53
C MET A 181 -3.05 -15.73 2.11
N ALA A 182 -3.94 -14.98 1.45
CA ALA A 182 -3.70 -13.59 1.11
C ALA A 182 -3.52 -12.73 2.37
N ALA A 183 -4.29 -12.99 3.43
CA ALA A 183 -4.16 -12.29 4.71
C ALA A 183 -2.82 -12.59 5.42
N ILE A 184 -2.36 -13.85 5.40
CA ILE A 184 -1.03 -14.23 5.92
C ILE A 184 0.06 -13.56 5.08
N ALA A 185 -0.01 -13.66 3.77
CA ALA A 185 0.97 -13.06 2.88
C ALA A 185 1.02 -11.53 3.02
N ALA A 186 -0.11 -10.87 3.28
CA ALA A 186 -0.15 -9.43 3.58
C ALA A 186 0.80 -9.05 4.72
N ARG A 187 0.90 -9.92 5.75
CA ARG A 187 1.80 -9.69 6.88
C ARG A 187 3.26 -9.76 6.47
N ASP A 188 3.66 -10.84 5.79
CA ASP A 188 5.03 -11.04 5.33
C ASP A 188 5.49 -9.92 4.39
N ILE A 189 4.58 -9.44 3.53
CA ILE A 189 4.81 -8.32 2.62
C ILE A 189 5.01 -7.02 3.41
N VAL A 190 4.12 -6.71 4.36
CA VAL A 190 4.23 -5.50 5.18
C VAL A 190 5.50 -5.51 6.04
N ASP A 191 5.86 -6.65 6.62
CA ASP A 191 7.09 -6.79 7.40
C ASP A 191 8.34 -6.62 6.51
N THR A 192 8.30 -7.14 5.28
CA THR A 192 9.36 -6.93 4.27
C THR A 192 9.49 -5.45 3.88
N ILE A 193 8.36 -4.76 3.69
CA ILE A 193 8.33 -3.31 3.42
C ILE A 193 8.92 -2.54 4.60
N ASN A 194 8.56 -2.90 5.84
CA ASN A 194 9.10 -2.26 7.03
C ASN A 194 10.62 -2.42 7.14
N LEU A 195 11.16 -3.61 6.85
CA LEU A 195 12.60 -3.84 6.81
C LEU A 195 13.29 -3.00 5.74
N ALA A 196 12.73 -2.93 4.53
CA ALA A 196 13.24 -2.11 3.45
C ALA A 196 13.28 -0.62 3.83
N LEU A 197 12.16 -0.11 4.36
CA LEU A 197 12.06 1.28 4.82
C LEU A 197 13.04 1.60 5.95
N GLY A 198 13.36 0.62 6.80
CA GLY A 198 14.32 0.76 7.90
C GLY A 198 15.69 1.26 7.44
N PHE A 199 16.24 0.69 6.37
CA PHE A 199 17.55 1.11 5.85
C PHE A 199 17.48 2.15 4.74
N MET A 200 16.45 2.14 3.88
CA MET A 200 16.36 3.08 2.75
C MET A 200 16.11 4.54 3.20
N ARG A 201 15.64 4.73 4.44
CA ARG A 201 15.49 6.04 5.07
C ARG A 201 16.78 6.58 5.68
N ASP A 202 17.86 5.79 5.72
CA ASP A 202 19.15 6.24 6.24
C ASP A 202 19.73 7.36 5.37
N ARG A 203 20.07 8.47 6.01
CA ARG A 203 20.65 9.63 5.33
C ARG A 203 22.01 9.31 4.73
N LEU A 204 22.84 8.48 5.39
CA LEU A 204 24.15 8.10 4.86
C LEU A 204 24.02 7.28 3.59
N LEU A 205 23.04 6.37 3.56
CA LEU A 205 22.74 5.62 2.34
C LEU A 205 22.26 6.55 1.23
N GLN A 206 21.32 7.46 1.51
CA GLN A 206 20.82 8.39 0.51
C GLN A 206 21.92 9.29 -0.06
N THR A 207 22.85 9.77 0.77
CA THR A 207 23.98 10.58 0.29
C THR A 207 24.97 9.77 -0.53
N ALA A 208 25.15 8.47 -0.23
CA ALA A 208 25.94 7.55 -1.07
C ALA A 208 25.45 7.50 -2.52
N PHE A 209 24.13 7.63 -2.72
CA PHE A 209 23.47 7.65 -4.02
C PHE A 209 23.24 9.07 -4.57
N GLY A 210 23.73 10.11 -3.88
CA GLY A 210 23.57 11.51 -4.31
C GLY A 210 22.12 12.03 -4.24
N VAL A 211 21.25 11.39 -3.44
CA VAL A 211 19.83 11.76 -3.31
C VAL A 211 19.50 12.37 -1.95
N GLN A 212 18.41 13.11 -1.90
CA GLN A 212 17.96 13.81 -0.68
C GLN A 212 16.83 13.08 0.04
N SER A 213 16.20 12.11 -0.61
CA SER A 213 15.10 11.35 0.00
C SER A 213 15.02 9.91 -0.48
N LEU A 214 14.27 9.11 0.29
CA LEU A 214 13.85 7.76 -0.07
C LEU A 214 13.20 7.70 -1.46
N TRP A 215 12.31 8.64 -1.77
CA TRP A 215 11.56 8.59 -3.03
C TRP A 215 12.40 9.01 -4.22
N GLN A 216 13.38 9.89 -4.02
CA GLN A 216 14.40 10.15 -5.02
C GLN A 216 15.28 8.93 -5.25
N LEU A 217 15.63 8.18 -4.20
CA LEU A 217 16.37 6.92 -4.31
C LEU A 217 15.60 5.90 -5.17
N VAL A 218 14.31 5.73 -4.90
CA VAL A 218 13.41 4.87 -5.68
C VAL A 218 13.28 5.36 -7.12
N ALA A 219 13.11 6.67 -7.33
CA ALA A 219 13.02 7.24 -8.67
C ALA A 219 14.31 7.04 -9.48
N VAL A 220 15.49 7.20 -8.87
CA VAL A 220 16.80 6.97 -9.52
C VAL A 220 16.95 5.52 -9.94
N ALA A 221 16.57 4.56 -9.09
CA ALA A 221 16.58 3.14 -9.44
C ALA A 221 15.54 2.81 -10.54
N GLY A 222 14.37 3.44 -10.48
CA GLY A 222 13.24 3.27 -11.39
C GLY A 222 13.37 3.97 -12.74
N GLN A 223 14.36 4.86 -12.96
CA GLN A 223 14.53 5.56 -14.24
C GLN A 223 14.67 4.60 -15.44
N ARG A 224 15.31 3.45 -15.24
CA ARG A 224 15.44 2.42 -16.28
C ARG A 224 14.10 1.79 -16.68
N GLN A 225 13.07 1.94 -15.84
CA GLN A 225 11.71 1.46 -16.07
C GLN A 225 10.75 2.60 -16.46
N GLY A 226 11.26 3.79 -16.76
CA GLY A 226 10.46 4.96 -17.15
C GLY A 226 9.69 5.60 -15.99
N GLN A 227 9.97 5.23 -14.74
CA GLN A 227 9.31 5.80 -13.57
C GLN A 227 10.02 7.08 -13.12
N GLY A 228 9.36 8.23 -13.29
CA GLY A 228 9.82 9.50 -12.75
C GLY A 228 9.41 9.70 -11.28
N ALA A 229 10.08 10.62 -10.57
CA ALA A 229 9.79 10.92 -9.15
C ALA A 229 8.32 11.30 -8.90
N GLY A 230 7.68 12.02 -9.84
CA GLY A 230 6.26 12.35 -9.75
C GLY A 230 5.33 11.12 -9.81
N MET A 231 5.70 10.09 -10.57
CA MET A 231 4.91 8.85 -10.63
C MET A 231 5.07 8.01 -9.37
N VAL A 232 6.31 7.90 -8.83
CA VAL A 232 6.57 7.23 -7.54
C VAL A 232 5.71 7.85 -6.45
N GLN A 233 5.71 9.18 -6.34
CA GLN A 233 4.94 9.88 -5.32
C GLN A 233 3.42 9.67 -5.48
N ARG A 234 2.91 9.64 -6.72
CA ARG A 234 1.50 9.35 -7.00
C ARG A 234 1.09 7.96 -6.52
N TYR A 235 1.89 6.93 -6.78
CA TYR A 235 1.60 5.59 -6.28
C TYR A 235 1.54 5.56 -4.75
N VAL A 236 2.50 6.20 -4.08
CA VAL A 236 2.53 6.28 -2.61
C VAL A 236 1.29 6.98 -2.07
N ASP A 237 0.94 8.14 -2.62
CA ASP A 237 -0.20 8.92 -2.15
C ASP A 237 -1.54 8.22 -2.45
N GLN A 238 -1.68 7.60 -3.63
CA GLN A 238 -2.84 6.80 -4.00
C GLN A 238 -2.99 5.56 -3.11
N GLY A 239 -1.86 4.89 -2.79
CA GLY A 239 -1.81 3.74 -1.90
C GLY A 239 -2.29 4.08 -0.49
N ARG A 240 -1.79 5.19 0.07
CA ARG A 240 -2.18 5.68 1.41
C ARG A 240 -3.64 6.09 1.46
N ALA A 241 -4.08 6.85 0.46
CA ALA A 241 -5.47 7.28 0.37
C ALA A 241 -6.44 6.09 0.26
N GLY A 242 -6.11 5.10 -0.57
CA GLY A 242 -6.95 3.91 -0.71
C GLY A 242 -6.92 3.03 0.53
N GLN A 243 -5.80 2.95 1.26
CA GLN A 243 -5.72 2.25 2.54
C GLN A 243 -6.74 2.82 3.55
N THR A 244 -6.78 4.14 3.71
CA THR A 244 -7.73 4.81 4.63
C THR A 244 -9.18 4.48 4.26
N VAL A 245 -9.53 4.58 2.98
CA VAL A 245 -10.90 4.28 2.51
C VAL A 245 -11.25 2.80 2.70
N LEU A 246 -10.33 1.88 2.44
CA LEU A 246 -10.57 0.43 2.61
C LEU A 246 -10.69 0.02 4.09
N LEU A 247 -9.98 0.68 5.00
CA LEU A 247 -10.15 0.46 6.44
C LEU A 247 -11.51 0.96 6.92
N TRP A 248 -11.90 2.15 6.48
CA TRP A 248 -13.24 2.66 6.75
C TRP A 248 -14.31 1.69 6.21
N LEU A 249 -14.12 1.17 5.00
CA LEU A 249 -15.03 0.16 4.44
C LEU A 249 -15.10 -1.09 5.34
N ALA A 250 -13.96 -1.63 5.76
CA ALA A 250 -13.92 -2.80 6.63
C ALA A 250 -14.65 -2.56 7.97
N ASP A 251 -14.66 -1.32 8.44
CA ASP A 251 -15.35 -0.93 9.67
C ASP A 251 -16.87 -0.75 9.50
N ASN A 252 -17.33 -0.47 8.27
CA ASN A 252 -18.71 -0.08 7.97
C ASN A 252 -19.45 -1.03 7.02
N VAL A 253 -18.82 -2.10 6.54
CA VAL A 253 -19.41 -2.97 5.51
C VAL A 253 -20.72 -3.66 5.93
N THR A 254 -20.91 -3.92 7.22
CA THR A 254 -22.12 -4.53 7.77
C THR A 254 -23.16 -3.51 8.24
N ALA A 255 -22.84 -2.21 8.18
CA ALA A 255 -23.74 -1.16 8.57
C ALA A 255 -24.79 -0.94 7.48
N GLN A 256 -26.07 -0.98 7.86
CA GLN A 256 -27.16 -0.57 6.98
C GLN A 256 -27.19 0.96 6.90
N ALA A 257 -27.19 1.52 5.70
CA ALA A 257 -27.17 2.96 5.41
C ALA A 257 -26.15 3.77 6.24
N PRO A 258 -24.83 3.51 6.08
CA PRO A 258 -23.79 4.18 6.86
C PRO A 258 -23.90 5.71 6.74
N LEU A 259 -23.79 6.38 7.89
CA LEU A 259 -23.79 7.83 7.98
C LEU A 259 -22.37 8.31 8.22
N LEU A 260 -21.82 9.02 7.24
CA LEU A 260 -20.50 9.64 7.35
C LEU A 260 -20.56 10.86 8.27
N ASP A 261 -19.60 10.98 9.19
CA ASP A 261 -19.39 12.21 9.95
C ASP A 261 -18.85 13.28 8.99
N PRO A 262 -19.55 14.40 8.77
CA PRO A 262 -19.08 15.47 7.88
C PRO A 262 -17.73 16.06 8.32
N ASN A 263 -17.30 15.85 9.57
CA ASN A 263 -16.01 16.29 10.09
C ASN A 263 -14.90 15.24 9.95
N ASP A 264 -15.16 14.09 9.33
CA ASP A 264 -14.13 13.10 9.01
C ASP A 264 -13.31 13.55 7.78
N PHE A 265 -12.56 14.64 7.96
CA PHE A 265 -11.71 15.23 6.93
C PHE A 265 -10.59 14.29 6.49
N GLU A 266 -10.23 13.30 7.31
CA GLU A 266 -9.24 12.29 6.95
C GLU A 266 -9.80 11.36 5.87
N LEU A 267 -10.99 10.80 6.09
CA LEU A 267 -11.66 9.94 5.12
C LEU A 267 -12.06 10.69 3.86
N ILE A 268 -12.72 11.85 4.00
CA ILE A 268 -13.17 12.67 2.86
C ILE A 268 -11.95 13.08 2.01
N GLY A 269 -10.89 13.58 2.67
CA GLY A 269 -9.65 13.94 1.99
C GLY A 269 -8.95 12.74 1.37
N ALA A 270 -9.02 11.55 1.97
CA ALA A 270 -8.49 10.33 1.36
C ALA A 270 -9.26 9.94 0.10
N ALA A 271 -10.59 9.94 0.13
CA ALA A 271 -11.43 9.67 -1.04
C ALA A 271 -11.13 10.66 -2.19
N GLN A 272 -11.05 11.95 -1.91
CA GLN A 272 -10.71 12.97 -2.92
C GLN A 272 -9.30 12.79 -3.48
N ARG A 273 -8.30 12.51 -2.64
CA ARG A 273 -6.92 12.24 -3.08
C ARG A 273 -6.82 10.98 -3.92
N TRP A 274 -7.55 9.93 -3.57
CA TRP A 274 -7.59 8.70 -4.34
C TRP A 274 -8.17 8.96 -5.74
N LEU A 275 -9.31 9.66 -5.84
CA LEU A 275 -9.93 10.03 -7.12
C LEU A 275 -9.01 10.91 -7.98
N SER A 276 -8.41 11.93 -7.38
CA SER A 276 -7.50 12.86 -8.07
C SER A 276 -6.18 12.19 -8.51
N GLY A 277 -5.76 11.19 -7.75
CA GLY A 277 -4.52 10.44 -7.95
C GLY A 277 -4.66 9.22 -8.84
N ARG A 278 -5.83 8.96 -9.45
CA ARG A 278 -6.07 7.75 -10.25
C ARG A 278 -5.05 7.60 -11.38
N ILE A 279 -4.15 6.65 -11.18
CA ILE A 279 -3.19 6.22 -12.19
C ILE A 279 -3.96 5.34 -13.17
N HIS A 280 -4.40 5.94 -14.27
CA HIS A 280 -4.98 5.17 -15.36
C HIS A 280 -3.90 4.22 -15.89
N ALA A 281 -4.23 2.93 -15.98
CA ALA A 281 -3.37 1.95 -16.61
C ALA A 281 -3.26 2.27 -18.11
N SER A 282 -2.37 3.21 -18.48
CA SER A 282 -1.89 3.30 -19.84
C SER A 282 -1.00 2.09 -20.08
N LYS A 283 -1.61 1.01 -20.56
CA LYS A 283 -0.92 -0.19 -20.97
C LYS A 283 -0.12 0.18 -22.22
N ALA A 284 1.14 0.55 -22.07
CA ALA A 284 2.06 0.48 -23.20
C ALA A 284 2.12 -0.98 -23.65
N PRO A 285 1.84 -1.31 -24.92
CA PRO A 285 2.07 -2.66 -25.40
C PRO A 285 3.56 -2.94 -25.25
N SER A 286 3.90 -3.97 -24.49
CA SER A 286 5.24 -4.57 -24.50
C SER A 286 5.49 -5.05 -25.93
N GLN A 287 6.07 -4.20 -26.76
CA GLN A 287 6.65 -4.64 -28.03
C GLN A 287 7.78 -5.59 -27.67
N VAL A 288 7.51 -6.88 -27.84
CA VAL A 288 8.54 -7.91 -27.86
C VAL A 288 9.51 -7.50 -28.98
N PRO A 289 10.80 -7.28 -28.71
CA PRO A 289 11.75 -7.04 -29.78
C PRO A 289 11.80 -8.32 -30.63
N VAL A 290 11.29 -8.24 -31.86
CA VAL A 290 11.50 -9.28 -32.86
C VAL A 290 12.99 -9.26 -33.17
N ILE A 291 13.72 -10.23 -32.61
CA ILE A 291 15.08 -10.53 -33.05
C ILE A 291 14.93 -11.13 -34.45
N SER A 292 15.11 -10.30 -35.49
CA SER A 292 15.29 -10.79 -36.85
C SER A 292 16.62 -11.54 -36.91
N THR A 293 16.55 -12.87 -36.88
CA THR A 293 17.66 -13.74 -37.30
C THR A 293 17.76 -13.71 -38.81
N ALA A 294 18.37 -12.67 -39.36
CA ALA A 294 18.85 -12.69 -40.74
C ALA A 294 20.05 -13.65 -40.80
N LEU A 295 19.81 -14.88 -41.26
CA LEU A 295 20.85 -15.83 -41.64
C LEU A 295 21.60 -15.27 -42.87
N PRO A 296 22.94 -15.26 -42.91
CA PRO A 296 23.66 -14.97 -44.13
C PRO A 296 23.52 -16.16 -45.10
N ALA A 297 22.97 -15.91 -46.29
CA ALA A 297 22.97 -16.88 -47.36
C ALA A 297 24.40 -17.08 -47.88
N ALA A 298 24.88 -18.32 -47.80
CA ALA A 298 26.07 -18.78 -48.49
C ALA A 298 25.64 -19.44 -49.81
N ALA A 299 25.99 -18.79 -50.93
CA ALA A 299 26.36 -19.38 -52.22
C ALA A 299 26.69 -18.23 -53.20
#